data_AF-A0A520KTM2-F1
#
_entry.id   AF-A0A520KTM2-F1
#
_cell.length_a   1.000
_cell.length_b   1.000
_cell.length_c   1.000
_cell.angle_alpha   90.00
_cell.angle_beta   90.00
_cell.angle_gamma   90.00
#
_symmetry.space_group_name_H-M   'P 1'
#
loop_
_entity.id
_entity.type
_entity.pdbx_description
1 polymer ?
#
loop_
_entity_poly.entity_id
_entity_poly.type
_entity_poly.pdbx_seq_one_letter_code
_entity_poly.pdbx_strand_id
1 'polypeptide(L)'
;MFSSSVIDFYEYCIKNELDVPAVRDKKIYQIYPGWDFGSPRWILGLMYIANKIHPEIFNFNIYAEADLFYKKFYRLKFSLIEPNRSFHKASAR
;
A
#
# COMPACT_ATOMS: atom_id res chain seq x y z
N MET A 1 13.34 1.41 -4.92
CA MET A 1 13.37 2.87 -5.15
C MET A 1 11.96 3.34 -5.49
N PHE A 2 11.27 3.95 -4.52
CA PHE A 2 10.01 4.65 -4.77
C PHE A 2 10.36 6.01 -5.39
N SER A 3 9.69 6.41 -6.48
CA SER A 3 10.07 7.64 -7.18
C SER A 3 9.68 8.92 -6.43
N SER A 4 8.73 8.82 -5.50
CA SER A 4 8.36 9.92 -4.58
C SER A 4 7.73 9.32 -3.32
N SER A 5 8.11 9.85 -2.16
CA SER A 5 7.48 9.51 -0.89
C SER A 5 6.10 10.18 -0.76
N VAL A 6 5.29 9.76 0.22
CA VAL A 6 4.04 10.46 0.55
C VAL A 6 4.31 11.93 0.95
N ILE A 7 5.45 12.19 1.60
CA ILE A 7 5.86 13.54 2.02
C ILE A 7 6.11 14.40 0.79
N ASP A 8 6.89 13.89 -0.17
CA ASP A 8 7.21 14.60 -1.42
C ASP A 8 5.93 14.96 -2.18
N PHE A 9 4.92 14.07 -2.15
CA PHE A 9 3.64 14.32 -2.79
C PHE A 9 2.84 15.43 -2.07
N TYR A 10 2.82 15.45 -0.74
CA TYR A 10 2.23 16.57 0.00
C TYR A 10 2.93 17.89 -0.29
N GLU A 11 4.26 17.91 -0.28
CA GLU A 11 5.07 19.10 -0.59
C GLU A 11 4.76 19.61 -2.00
N TYR A 12 4.64 18.71 -2.97
CA TYR A 12 4.21 19.06 -4.32
C TYR A 12 2.82 19.70 -4.33
N CYS A 13 1.84 19.12 -3.64
CA CYS A 13 0.49 19.69 -3.57
C CYS A 13 0.48 21.09 -2.95
N ILE A 14 1.21 21.28 -1.84
CA ILE A 14 1.31 22.58 -1.15
C ILE A 14 1.98 23.62 -2.05
N LYS A 15 3.10 23.26 -2.70
CA LYS A 15 3.87 24.15 -3.57
C LYS A 15 3.09 24.62 -4.80
N ASN A 16 2.15 23.80 -5.28
CA ASN A 16 1.34 24.10 -6.46
C ASN A 16 -0.10 24.52 -6.11
N GLU A 17 -0.35 24.92 -4.85
CA GLU A 17 -1.66 25.42 -4.40
C GLU A 17 -2.83 24.44 -4.66
N LEU A 18 -2.55 23.12 -4.63
CA LEU A 18 -3.56 22.09 -4.82
C LEU A 18 -4.35 21.90 -3.52
N ASP A 19 -5.39 22.72 -3.34
CA ASP A 19 -6.22 22.73 -2.14
C ASP A 19 -7.45 21.84 -2.26
N VAL A 20 -7.28 20.55 -1.93
CA VAL A 20 -8.36 19.56 -1.89
C VAL A 20 -8.47 18.91 -0.50
N PRO A 21 -9.64 18.38 -0.10
CA PRO A 21 -9.81 17.74 1.21
C PRO A 21 -8.77 16.68 1.54
N ALA A 22 -8.33 15.88 0.55
CA ALA A 22 -7.32 14.87 0.77
C ALA A 22 -5.95 15.44 1.21
N VAL A 23 -5.58 16.63 0.71
CA VAL A 23 -4.34 17.33 1.10
C VAL A 23 -4.52 17.96 2.48
N ARG A 24 -5.62 18.69 2.70
CA ARG A 24 -5.91 19.37 3.98
C ARG A 24 -6.01 18.41 5.16
N ASP A 25 -6.73 17.31 4.96
CA ASP A 25 -6.99 16.32 6.02
C ASP A 25 -5.85 15.32 6.21
N LYS A 26 -4.75 15.45 5.45
CA LYS A 26 -3.64 14.49 5.41
C LYS A 26 -4.10 13.06 5.11
N LYS A 27 -4.93 12.90 4.07
CA LYS A 27 -5.50 11.63 3.59
C LYS A 27 -4.90 11.16 2.25
N ILE A 28 -3.59 11.28 2.12
CA ILE A 28 -2.81 10.72 1.01
C ILE A 28 -2.06 9.50 1.52
N TYR A 29 -2.27 8.38 0.84
CA TYR A 29 -1.78 7.06 1.26
C TYR A 29 -1.01 6.40 0.13
N GLN A 30 0.00 5.62 0.51
CA GLN A 30 0.77 4.80 -0.42
C GLN A 30 0.32 3.34 -0.33
N ILE A 31 0.00 2.76 -1.48
CA ILE A 31 -0.26 1.33 -1.60
C ILE A 31 1.07 0.59 -1.81
N TYR A 32 1.22 -0.58 -1.18
CA TYR A 32 2.40 -1.41 -1.37
C TYR A 32 2.48 -1.89 -2.84
N PRO A 33 3.65 -1.84 -3.50
CA PRO A 33 3.77 -2.22 -4.90
C PRO A 33 3.21 -3.62 -5.21
N GLY A 34 2.40 -3.72 -6.27
CA GLY A 34 1.80 -4.97 -6.72
C GLY A 34 0.55 -5.41 -5.95
N TRP A 35 0.07 -4.60 -5.01
CA TRP A 35 -1.22 -4.78 -4.33
C TRP A 35 -2.36 -4.02 -5.03
N ASP A 36 -2.05 -3.22 -6.04
CA ASP A 36 -2.98 -2.34 -6.75
C ASP A 36 -3.66 -3.03 -7.94
N PHE A 37 -2.94 -3.86 -8.71
CA PHE A 37 -3.53 -4.62 -9.81
C PHE A 37 -2.67 -5.83 -10.27
N GLY A 38 -3.27 -6.73 -11.06
CA GLY A 38 -2.56 -7.72 -11.88
C GLY A 38 -2.01 -8.95 -11.15
N SER A 39 -2.08 -9.02 -9.81
CA SER A 39 -1.67 -10.20 -9.06
C SER A 39 -2.66 -10.54 -7.95
N PRO A 40 -2.73 -11.79 -7.45
CA PRO A 40 -3.61 -12.16 -6.33
C PRO A 40 -3.41 -11.32 -5.06
N ARG A 41 -2.28 -10.61 -4.95
CA ARG A 41 -2.00 -9.66 -3.86
C ARG A 41 -2.97 -8.48 -3.84
N TRP A 42 -3.78 -8.26 -4.89
CA TRP A 42 -4.77 -7.18 -4.96
C TRP A 42 -5.72 -7.17 -3.76
N ILE A 43 -6.02 -8.35 -3.18
CA ILE A 43 -6.89 -8.46 -2.01
C ILE A 43 -6.33 -7.70 -0.80
N LEU A 44 -5.00 -7.69 -0.62
CA LEU A 44 -4.34 -6.92 0.44
C LEU A 44 -4.49 -5.42 0.18
N GLY A 45 -4.40 -4.98 -1.08
CA GLY A 45 -4.67 -3.60 -1.47
C GLY A 45 -6.10 -3.19 -1.17
N LEU A 46 -7.09 -4.03 -1.49
CA LEU A 46 -8.49 -3.77 -1.17
C LEU A 46 -8.72 -3.64 0.33
N MET A 47 -8.18 -4.55 1.14
CA MET A 47 -8.29 -4.47 2.61
C MET A 47 -7.67 -3.19 3.16
N TYR A 48 -6.51 -2.79 2.62
CA TYR A 48 -5.86 -1.53 2.99
C TYR A 48 -6.74 -0.31 2.67
N ILE A 49 -7.31 -0.26 1.46
CA ILE A 49 -8.20 0.82 1.02
C ILE A 49 -9.47 0.86 1.89
N ALA A 50 -10.08 -0.30 2.17
CA ALA A 50 -11.27 -0.41 2.99
C ALA A 50 -11.05 0.17 4.40
N ASN A 51 -9.90 -0.14 5.03
CA ASN A 51 -9.50 0.46 6.31
C ASN A 51 -9.35 1.99 6.27
N LYS A 52 -9.03 2.58 5.11
CA LYS A 52 -8.86 4.04 4.97
C LYS A 52 -10.15 4.77 4.65
N ILE A 53 -11.02 4.18 3.85
CA ILE A 53 -12.28 4.80 3.42
C ILE A 53 -13.38 4.61 4.47
N HIS A 54 -13.47 3.43 5.09
CA HIS A 54 -14.51 3.06 6.05
C HIS A 54 -13.91 2.45 7.34
N PRO A 55 -13.09 3.20 8.11
CA PRO A 55 -12.48 2.70 9.34
C PRO A 55 -13.51 2.29 10.42
N GLU A 56 -14.73 2.81 10.34
CA GLU A 56 -15.86 2.47 11.20
C GLU A 56 -16.43 1.07 10.93
N ILE A 57 -16.19 0.52 9.73
CA ILE A 57 -16.65 -0.80 9.30
C ILE A 57 -15.47 -1.79 9.27
N PHE A 58 -14.29 -1.35 8.82
CA PHE A 58 -13.13 -2.19 8.59
C PHE A 58 -11.94 -1.77 9.44
N ASN A 59 -11.33 -2.75 10.12
CA ASN A 59 -10.14 -2.53 10.94
C ASN A 59 -9.18 -3.73 10.85
N PHE A 60 -8.78 -4.08 9.62
CA PHE A 60 -7.84 -5.17 9.39
C PHE A 60 -6.44 -4.81 9.88
N ASN A 61 -5.76 -5.74 10.55
CA ASN A 61 -4.31 -5.61 10.75
C ASN A 61 -3.59 -5.98 9.46
N ILE A 62 -3.39 -4.99 8.59
CA ILE A 62 -2.90 -5.25 7.22
C ILE A 62 -1.54 -5.94 7.17
N TYR A 63 -0.68 -5.73 8.16
CA TYR A 63 0.63 -6.38 8.23
C TYR A 63 0.50 -7.87 8.60
N ALA A 64 -0.45 -8.21 9.48
CA ALA A 64 -0.74 -9.60 9.82
C ALA A 64 -1.37 -10.34 8.63
N GLU A 65 -2.30 -9.69 7.92
CA GLU A 65 -2.93 -10.23 6.71
C GLU A 65 -1.91 -10.46 5.59
N ALA A 66 -1.00 -9.50 5.39
CA ALA A 66 0.10 -9.66 4.45
C ALA A 66 1.01 -10.81 4.85
N ASP A 67 1.43 -10.92 6.11
CA ASP A 67 2.30 -12.02 6.53
C ASP A 67 1.64 -13.40 6.36
N LEU A 68 0.35 -13.51 6.69
CA LEU A 68 -0.42 -14.73 6.46
C LEU A 68 -0.54 -15.07 4.97
N PHE A 69 -0.86 -14.08 4.14
CA PHE A 69 -0.96 -14.24 2.69
C PHE A 69 0.36 -14.71 2.08
N TYR A 70 1.46 -14.02 2.38
CA TYR A 70 2.77 -14.33 1.81
C TYR A 70 3.31 -15.68 2.29
N LYS A 71 3.07 -16.06 3.56
CA LYS A 71 3.41 -17.39 4.06
C LYS A 71 2.61 -18.48 3.33
N LYS A 72 1.31 -18.28 3.16
CA LYS A 72 0.42 -19.27 2.55
C LYS A 72 0.72 -19.48 1.06
N PHE A 73 0.84 -18.40 0.30
CA PHE A 73 0.92 -18.47 -1.17
C PHE A 73 2.34 -18.47 -1.71
N TYR A 74 3.30 -17.87 -0.99
CA TYR A 74 4.70 -17.77 -1.45
C TYR A 74 5.70 -18.50 -0.54
N ARG A 75 5.27 -19.03 0.61
CA ARG A 75 6.16 -19.65 1.63
C ARG A 75 7.25 -18.68 2.12
N LEU A 76 6.96 -17.39 2.12
CA LEU A 76 7.86 -16.32 2.54
C LEU A 76 7.22 -15.48 3.65
N LYS A 77 8.02 -14.94 4.55
CA LYS A 77 7.57 -13.91 5.49
C LYS A 77 7.44 -12.58 4.76
N PHE A 78 6.41 -11.79 5.07
CA PHE A 78 6.22 -10.49 4.41
C PHE A 78 7.40 -9.54 4.66
N SER A 79 8.05 -9.62 5.83
CA SER A 79 9.22 -8.82 6.18
C SER A 79 10.46 -9.07 5.31
N LEU A 80 10.51 -10.20 4.59
CA LEU A 80 11.63 -10.56 3.71
C LEU A 80 11.39 -10.09 2.27
N ILE A 81 10.19 -9.60 1.96
CA ILE A 81 9.81 -9.22 0.61
C ILE A 81 10.44 -7.88 0.26
N GLU A 82 11.22 -7.88 -0.81
CA GLU A 82 11.63 -6.63 -1.42
C GLU A 82 10.50 -6.08 -2.30
N PRO A 83 10.09 -4.82 -2.10
CA PRO A 83 9.15 -4.18 -3.01
C PRO A 83 9.83 -4.02 -4.37
N ASN A 84 9.52 -4.94 -5.28
CA ASN A 84 9.87 -4.86 -6.70
C ASN A 84 8.62 -4.43 -7.51
N ARG A 85 8.83 -3.86 -8.70
CA ARG A 85 7.73 -3.53 -9.62
C ARG A 85 7.28 -4.73 -10.48
N SER A 86 7.75 -5.94 -10.16
CA SER A 86 7.44 -7.14 -10.93
C SER A 86 6.07 -7.68 -10.51
N PHE A 87 5.18 -7.77 -11.49
CA PHE A 87 3.84 -8.33 -11.31
C PHE A 87 3.87 -9.83 -10.96
N HIS A 88 4.92 -10.54 -11.37
CA HIS A 88 4.95 -12.00 -11.39
C HIS A 88 5.72 -12.65 -10.24
N LYS A 89 6.71 -11.96 -9.65
CA LYS A 89 7.59 -12.55 -8.64
C LYS A 89 7.66 -11.69 -7.39
N ALA A 90 7.32 -12.30 -6.26
CA ALA A 90 7.82 -11.83 -4.97
C ALA A 90 9.30 -12.24 -4.88
N SER A 91 10.21 -11.27 -4.85
CA SER A 91 11.63 -11.53 -4.59
C SER A 91 11.89 -11.33 -3.10
N ALA A 92 12.58 -12.28 -2.48
CA ALA A 92 13.06 -12.16 -1.11
C ALA A 92 14.50 -11.64 -1.10
N ARG A 93 14.89 -10.95 -0.03
CA ARG A 93 16.30 -10.76 0.33
C ARG A 93 16.95 -12.07 0.75
#